data_AF-A0A971G3V2-F1
#
_entry.id   AF-A0A971G3V2-F1
#
_cell.length_a   1.000
_cell.length_b   1.000
_cell.length_c   1.000
_cell.angle_alpha   90.00
_cell.angle_beta   90.00
_cell.angle_gamma   90.00
#
_symmetry.space_group_name_H-M   'P 1'
#
loop_
_entity.id
_entity.type
_entity.pdbx_description
1 polymer ?
#
loop_
_entity_poly.entity_id
_entity_poly.type
_entity_poly.pdbx_seq_one_letter_code
_entity_poly.pdbx_strand_id
1 'polypeptide(L)'
;MNKEWGQGKTEAVIQGSAAPEIKAKNAKEKTKSPLGFWMRAIALSVLLLLAGALLWAGSFQGLVEKLGLGINPQRTGLQGLLEGGRSLLGTAGTPTPQPQDLGAQRTLREIAYEEDRASLSALSQNPEVTEKTREDAAAQLVLMIASHQSELGIEEALKAAGFDPCLVLLQSGALTVMVRAPSLTNAQSATILSLCAAHTQLGVENIRIMTGS
;
A
#
# COMPACT_ATOMS: atom_id res chain seq x y z
N MET A 1 17.84 -53.15 51.55
CA MET A 1 18.27 -52.92 52.95
C MET A 1 19.78 -53.17 53.00
N ASN A 2 20.48 -52.38 53.80
CA ASN A 2 21.91 -52.40 54.13
C ASN A 2 22.86 -51.50 53.31
N LYS A 3 23.29 -50.47 54.04
CA LYS A 3 24.30 -49.44 53.79
C LYS A 3 25.64 -49.98 54.29
N GLU A 4 26.71 -49.76 53.55
CA GLU A 4 28.08 -49.91 54.06
C GLU A 4 28.77 -48.54 54.05
N TRP A 5 29.40 -48.24 55.18
CA TRP A 5 30.15 -47.03 55.48
C TRP A 5 31.62 -47.25 55.13
N GLY A 6 32.29 -46.19 54.65
CA GLY A 6 33.75 -46.15 54.49
C GLY A 6 34.29 -44.75 54.72
N GLN A 7 34.63 -44.47 55.98
CA GLN A 7 35.33 -43.27 56.46
C GLN A 7 36.74 -43.15 55.86
N GLY A 8 37.14 -41.95 55.49
CA GLY A 8 38.51 -41.60 55.08
C GLY A 8 38.80 -40.14 55.38
N LYS A 9 39.31 -39.91 56.60
CA LYS A 9 39.67 -38.62 57.19
C LYS A 9 41.11 -38.24 56.79
N THR A 10 41.33 -37.04 56.27
CA THR A 10 42.62 -36.32 56.41
C THR A 10 42.37 -34.83 56.54
N GLU A 11 42.47 -34.34 57.78
CA GLU A 11 42.75 -32.95 58.11
C GLU A 11 44.25 -32.70 57.94
N ALA A 12 44.62 -31.54 57.39
CA ALA A 12 45.91 -30.90 57.66
C ALA A 12 45.73 -29.38 57.67
N VAL A 13 46.34 -28.78 58.69
CA VAL A 13 46.09 -27.48 59.31
C VAL A 13 47.22 -26.50 58.93
N ILE A 14 46.80 -25.29 58.54
CA ILE A 14 47.30 -23.93 58.88
C ILE A 14 48.77 -23.54 58.61
N GLN A 15 48.91 -22.34 58.00
CA GLN A 15 49.78 -21.18 58.34
C GLN A 15 50.13 -20.47 57.01
N GLY A 16 49.77 -19.21 56.71
CA GLY A 16 49.88 -17.98 57.47
C GLY A 16 51.03 -17.16 56.87
N SER A 17 50.77 -16.14 56.03
CA SER A 17 51.76 -15.08 55.71
C SER A 17 51.19 -13.96 54.80
N ALA A 18 51.25 -12.74 55.34
CA ALA A 18 51.54 -11.45 54.69
C ALA A 18 50.76 -11.00 53.43
N ALA A 19 49.99 -9.92 53.60
CA ALA A 19 49.79 -8.91 52.56
C ALA A 19 51.10 -8.14 52.31
N PRO A 20 51.41 -7.81 51.04
CA PRO A 20 51.87 -6.44 50.79
C PRO A 20 51.31 -5.80 49.51
N GLU A 21 51.14 -4.49 49.63
CA GLU A 21 50.84 -3.43 48.68
C GLU A 21 51.11 -3.70 47.18
N ILE A 22 50.08 -3.50 46.35
CA ILE A 22 50.22 -3.36 44.90
C ILE A 22 50.54 -1.90 44.58
N LYS A 23 51.82 -1.61 44.32
CA LYS A 23 52.27 -0.31 43.81
C LYS A 23 51.74 -0.07 42.40
N ALA A 24 50.90 0.95 42.24
CA ALA A 24 50.48 1.47 40.95
C ALA A 24 51.70 2.02 40.17
N LYS A 25 52.03 1.39 39.03
CA LYS A 25 52.93 1.95 38.03
C LYS A 25 52.09 2.46 36.85
N ASN A 26 52.03 3.77 36.73
CA ASN A 26 51.47 4.48 35.58
C ASN A 26 52.32 4.22 34.32
N ALA A 27 51.76 3.55 33.33
CA ALA A 27 52.26 3.55 31.95
C ALA A 27 51.17 4.16 31.05
N LYS A 28 51.36 5.42 30.65
CA LYS A 28 50.52 6.09 29.64
C LYS A 28 50.90 5.57 28.26
N GLU A 29 50.13 4.62 27.73
CA GLU A 29 50.18 4.25 26.32
C GLU A 29 49.12 5.05 25.55
N LYS A 30 49.55 6.03 24.75
CA LYS A 30 48.67 6.83 23.89
C LYS A 30 48.31 6.02 22.64
N THR A 31 47.21 5.28 22.68
CA THR A 31 46.60 4.69 21.48
C THR A 31 45.84 5.79 20.71
N LYS A 32 46.30 6.13 19.50
CA LYS A 32 45.55 7.01 18.59
C LYS A 32 44.27 6.28 18.17
N SER A 33 43.11 6.86 18.47
CA SER A 33 41.79 6.28 18.23
C SER A 33 41.53 6.02 16.73
N PRO A 34 41.00 4.84 16.33
CA PRO A 34 40.71 4.49 14.93
C PRO A 34 39.52 5.26 14.31
N LEU A 35 38.81 6.07 15.11
CA LEU A 35 37.64 6.84 14.68
C LEU A 35 37.93 7.81 13.52
N GLY A 36 39.13 8.38 13.44
CA GLY A 36 39.49 9.32 12.37
C GLY A 36 39.64 8.67 10.99
N PHE A 37 40.01 7.39 10.95
CA PHE A 37 40.13 6.65 9.69
C PHE A 37 38.76 6.25 9.14
N TRP A 38 37.86 5.78 10.01
CA TRP A 38 36.49 5.44 9.64
C TRP A 38 35.68 6.64 9.15
N MET A 39 35.81 7.80 9.80
CA MET A 39 35.14 9.03 9.33
C MET A 39 35.64 9.50 7.97
N ARG A 40 36.94 9.34 7.67
CA ARG A 40 37.51 9.69 6.36
C ARG A 40 37.06 8.73 5.25
N ALA A 41 36.94 7.43 5.56
CA ALA A 41 36.42 6.44 4.62
C ALA A 41 34.94 6.69 4.27
N ILE A 42 34.12 7.06 5.26
CA ILE A 42 32.72 7.42 5.05
C ILE A 42 32.60 8.66 4.15
N ALA A 43 33.39 9.72 4.42
CA ALA A 43 33.34 10.94 3.61
C ALA A 43 33.71 10.70 2.13
N LEU A 44 34.70 9.84 1.85
CA LEU A 44 35.08 9.47 0.48
C LEU A 44 33.99 8.66 -0.24
N SER A 45 33.31 7.76 0.48
CA SER A 45 32.21 6.98 -0.10
C SER A 45 31.01 7.86 -0.49
N VAL A 46 30.68 8.86 0.33
CA VAL A 46 29.61 9.82 0.03
C VAL A 46 29.99 10.71 -1.17
N LEU A 47 31.26 11.13 -1.26
CA LEU A 47 31.75 11.91 -2.40
C LEU A 47 31.68 11.12 -3.71
N LEU A 48 32.03 9.83 -3.69
CA LEU A 48 31.95 8.94 -4.84
C LEU A 48 30.50 8.70 -5.29
N LEU A 49 29.57 8.54 -4.35
CA LEU A 49 28.14 8.42 -4.65
C LEU A 49 27.57 9.72 -5.25
N LEU A 50 27.98 10.89 -4.74
CA LEU A 50 27.58 12.19 -5.29
C LEU A 50 28.15 12.43 -6.70
N ALA A 51 29.42 12.09 -6.92
CA ALA A 51 30.03 12.20 -8.25
C ALA A 51 29.40 11.22 -9.25
N GLY A 52 29.08 10.00 -8.81
CA GLY A 52 28.35 9.02 -9.63
C GLY A 52 26.94 9.50 -9.99
N ALA A 53 26.23 10.13 -9.06
CA ALA A 53 24.92 10.73 -9.32
C ALA A 53 24.99 11.89 -10.33
N LEU A 54 26.04 12.73 -10.27
CA LEU A 54 26.27 13.81 -11.24
C LEU A 54 26.56 13.26 -12.66
N LEU A 55 27.34 12.19 -12.76
CA LEU A 55 27.64 11.54 -14.05
C LEU A 55 26.42 10.83 -14.64
N TRP A 56 25.55 10.27 -13.78
CA TRP A 56 24.29 9.67 -14.21
C TRP A 56 23.29 10.73 -14.71
N ALA A 57 23.22 11.88 -14.05
CA ALA A 57 22.35 13.00 -14.45
C ALA A 57 22.74 13.62 -15.81
N GLY A 58 24.03 13.77 -16.09
CA GLY A 58 24.50 14.35 -17.37
C GLY A 58 24.26 13.44 -18.59
N SER A 59 24.30 12.13 -18.38
CA SER A 59 24.19 11.13 -19.47
C SER A 59 22.75 10.92 -19.94
N PHE A 60 21.77 11.11 -19.05
CA PHE A 60 20.36 10.92 -19.36
C PHE A 60 19.75 12.13 -20.08
N GLN A 61 20.22 13.34 -19.76
CA GLN A 61 19.71 14.58 -20.35
C GLN A 61 19.93 14.65 -21.87
N GLY A 62 21.09 14.18 -22.35
CA GLY A 62 21.40 14.14 -23.79
C GLY A 62 20.61 13.07 -24.58
N LEU A 63 20.05 12.07 -23.90
CA LEU A 63 19.19 11.05 -24.52
C LEU A 63 17.75 11.57 -24.73
N VAL A 64 17.26 12.43 -23.82
CA VAL A 64 15.93 13.05 -23.90
C VAL A 64 15.84 14.06 -25.04
N GLU A 65 16.89 14.87 -25.27
CA GLU A 65 16.95 15.81 -26.41
C GLU A 65 16.96 15.09 -27.77
N LYS A 66 17.66 13.96 -27.88
CA LYS A 66 17.70 13.17 -29.13
C LYS A 66 16.39 12.44 -29.44
N LEU A 67 15.55 12.21 -28.42
CA LEU A 67 14.26 11.51 -28.55
C LEU A 67 13.06 12.45 -28.71
N GLY A 68 13.27 13.77 -28.76
CA GLY A 68 12.19 14.74 -29.03
C GLY A 68 11.13 14.85 -27.93
N LEU A 69 11.42 14.40 -26.70
CA LEU A 69 10.53 14.55 -25.53
C LEU A 69 10.79 15.90 -24.84
N GLY A 70 10.59 17.00 -25.56
CA GLY A 70 10.72 18.34 -25.00
C GLY A 70 9.63 18.64 -23.98
N ILE A 71 10.01 18.86 -22.72
CA ILE A 71 9.12 19.47 -21.72
C ILE A 71 8.91 20.93 -22.09
N ASN A 72 7.67 21.30 -22.39
CA ASN A 72 7.25 22.66 -22.72
C ASN A 72 7.47 23.60 -21.51
N PRO A 73 8.23 24.69 -21.63
CA PRO A 73 8.60 25.56 -20.51
C PRO A 73 7.48 26.49 -20.00
N GLN A 74 6.23 26.36 -20.47
CA GLN A 74 5.11 27.18 -20.00
C GLN A 74 4.42 26.68 -18.70
N ARG A 75 5.00 25.71 -17.98
CA ARG A 75 4.49 25.24 -16.68
C ARG A 75 5.49 25.44 -15.55
N THR A 76 5.86 26.68 -15.29
CA THR A 76 6.61 27.07 -14.08
C THR A 76 5.65 27.64 -13.05
N GLY A 77 5.13 26.76 -12.20
CA GLY A 77 4.34 27.13 -11.04
C GLY A 77 4.30 25.98 -10.03
N LEU A 78 4.35 26.30 -8.73
CA LEU A 78 4.33 25.39 -7.58
C LEU A 78 3.13 24.42 -7.52
N GLN A 79 2.26 24.42 -8.54
CA GLN A 79 1.14 23.49 -8.70
C GLN A 79 1.55 22.16 -9.37
N GLY A 80 2.64 22.11 -10.14
CA GLY A 80 3.09 20.88 -10.81
C GLY A 80 3.73 19.83 -9.88
N LEU A 81 4.24 20.24 -8.71
CA LEU A 81 4.90 19.34 -7.76
C LEU A 81 3.92 18.57 -6.86
N LEU A 82 2.65 19.00 -6.82
CA LEU A 82 1.59 18.32 -6.05
C LEU A 82 0.90 17.21 -6.84
N GLU A 83 1.03 17.18 -8.18
CA GLU A 83 0.45 16.12 -9.01
C GLU A 83 1.42 14.95 -9.24
N GLY A 84 2.74 15.19 -9.27
CA GLY A 84 3.72 14.12 -9.50
C GLY A 84 3.89 13.13 -8.34
N GLY A 85 3.54 13.52 -7.11
CA GLY A 85 3.72 12.68 -5.91
C GLY A 85 2.49 11.86 -5.50
N ARG A 86 1.30 12.12 -6.07
CA ARG A 86 0.05 11.47 -5.65
C ARG A 86 -0.21 10.12 -6.35
N SER A 87 0.57 9.77 -7.37
CA SER A 87 0.34 8.53 -8.12
C SER A 87 0.89 7.26 -7.45
N LEU A 88 1.63 7.35 -6.34
CA LEU A 88 2.34 6.19 -5.77
C LEU A 88 1.93 5.78 -4.34
N LEU A 89 1.01 6.48 -3.68
CA LEU A 89 0.44 6.06 -2.39
C LEU A 89 -1.08 6.24 -2.38
N GLY A 90 -1.81 5.22 -2.81
CA GLY A 90 -3.26 5.13 -2.64
C GLY A 90 -3.62 4.51 -1.30
N THR A 91 -3.85 5.32 -0.27
CA THR A 91 -4.69 4.95 0.88
C THR A 91 -5.38 6.20 1.43
N ALA A 92 -6.68 6.05 1.67
CA ALA A 92 -7.62 6.95 2.35
C ALA A 92 -8.08 8.20 1.57
N GLY A 93 -9.07 7.94 0.72
CA GLY A 93 -10.08 8.91 0.32
C GLY A 93 -10.93 8.26 -0.74
N THR A 94 -12.13 7.79 -0.40
CA THR A 94 -13.12 7.39 -1.40
C THR A 94 -13.27 8.55 -2.37
N PRO A 95 -12.79 8.46 -3.63
CA PRO A 95 -13.05 9.52 -4.58
C PRO A 95 -14.56 9.47 -4.81
N THR A 96 -15.27 10.48 -4.33
CA THR A 96 -16.61 10.74 -4.84
C THR A 96 -16.43 10.95 -6.34
N PRO A 97 -16.97 10.08 -7.21
CA PRO A 97 -16.70 10.18 -8.63
C PRO A 97 -17.29 11.50 -9.13
N GLN A 98 -16.43 12.44 -9.53
CA GLN A 98 -16.89 13.61 -10.28
C GLN A 98 -17.61 13.12 -11.54
N PRO A 99 -18.65 13.82 -12.03
CA PRO A 99 -19.34 13.51 -13.28
C PRO A 99 -18.36 13.56 -14.46
N GLN A 100 -17.65 12.47 -14.68
CA GLN A 100 -16.75 12.25 -15.80
C GLN A 100 -17.45 11.28 -16.74
N ASP A 101 -17.10 11.33 -18.02
CA ASP A 101 -17.69 10.50 -19.06
C ASP A 101 -17.94 9.06 -18.56
N LEU A 102 -19.23 8.69 -18.49
CA LEU A 102 -19.67 7.37 -18.00
C LEU A 102 -19.06 6.22 -18.80
N GLY A 103 -18.72 6.46 -20.08
CA GLY A 103 -18.00 5.49 -20.91
C GLY A 103 -16.60 5.22 -20.36
N ALA A 104 -15.81 6.27 -20.15
CA ALA A 104 -14.49 6.17 -19.52
C ALA A 104 -14.55 5.55 -18.12
N GLN A 105 -15.51 5.94 -17.28
CA GLN A 105 -15.66 5.37 -15.94
C GLN A 105 -16.01 3.87 -15.95
N ARG A 106 -16.85 3.43 -16.89
CA ARG A 106 -17.14 2.01 -17.10
C ARG A 106 -15.88 1.23 -17.46
N THR A 107 -15.07 1.75 -18.39
CA THR A 107 -13.80 1.12 -18.78
C THR A 107 -12.83 1.03 -17.61
N LEU A 108 -12.70 2.11 -16.82
CA LEU A 108 -11.84 2.12 -15.63
C LEU A 108 -12.29 1.10 -14.58
N ARG A 109 -13.61 0.99 -14.34
CA ARG A 109 -14.16 -0.04 -13.45
C ARG A 109 -13.79 -1.44 -13.93
N GLU A 110 -13.93 -1.72 -15.22
CA GLU A 110 -13.65 -3.04 -15.78
C GLU A 110 -12.17 -3.41 -15.65
N ILE A 111 -11.28 -2.45 -15.92
CA ILE A 111 -9.83 -2.64 -15.73
C ILE A 111 -9.52 -2.95 -14.27
N ALA A 112 -10.06 -2.16 -13.34
CA ALA A 112 -9.84 -2.38 -11.91
C ALA A 112 -10.38 -3.75 -11.45
N TYR A 113 -11.57 -4.15 -11.93
CA TYR A 113 -12.15 -5.46 -11.61
C TYR A 113 -11.25 -6.62 -12.07
N GLU A 114 -10.72 -6.56 -13.29
CA GLU A 114 -9.83 -7.60 -13.81
C GLU A 114 -8.49 -7.64 -13.07
N GLU A 115 -7.90 -6.49 -12.73
CA GLU A 115 -6.66 -6.40 -11.95
C GLU A 115 -6.84 -6.97 -10.53
N ASP A 116 -7.92 -6.59 -9.85
CA ASP A 116 -8.25 -7.07 -8.51
C ASP A 116 -8.56 -8.58 -8.53
N ARG A 117 -9.29 -9.05 -9.55
CA ARG A 117 -9.61 -10.49 -9.73
C ARG A 117 -8.35 -11.30 -9.95
N ALA A 118 -7.45 -10.83 -10.80
CA ALA A 118 -6.17 -11.49 -11.06
C ALA A 118 -5.33 -11.56 -9.78
N SER A 119 -5.24 -10.45 -9.03
CA SER A 119 -4.47 -10.37 -7.78
C SER A 119 -5.01 -11.31 -6.70
N LEU A 120 -6.33 -11.28 -6.45
CA LEU A 120 -6.97 -12.16 -5.47
C LEU A 120 -6.87 -13.64 -5.87
N SER A 121 -7.03 -13.95 -7.16
CA SER A 121 -6.86 -15.31 -7.68
C SER A 121 -5.43 -15.80 -7.47
N ALA A 122 -4.43 -15.00 -7.81
CA ALA A 122 -3.03 -15.35 -7.61
C ALA A 122 -2.71 -15.58 -6.12
N LEU A 123 -3.21 -14.72 -5.24
CA LEU A 123 -3.02 -14.85 -3.80
C LEU A 123 -3.68 -16.13 -3.25
N SER A 124 -4.90 -16.45 -3.70
CA SER A 124 -5.63 -17.66 -3.27
C SER A 124 -4.95 -18.97 -3.69
N GLN A 125 -4.12 -18.93 -4.73
CA GLN A 125 -3.41 -20.10 -5.27
C GLN A 125 -1.94 -20.17 -4.84
N ASN A 126 -1.42 -19.13 -4.18
CA ASN A 126 -0.01 -19.05 -3.82
C ASN A 126 0.32 -20.02 -2.66
N PRO A 127 1.17 -21.05 -2.86
CA PRO A 127 1.53 -21.98 -1.80
C PRO A 127 2.47 -21.38 -0.73
N GLU A 128 3.05 -20.21 -0.98
CA GLU A 128 3.99 -19.55 -0.06
C GLU A 128 3.31 -18.71 1.03
N VAL A 129 2.01 -18.41 0.90
CA VAL A 129 1.23 -17.69 1.92
C VAL A 129 0.49 -18.64 2.85
N THR A 130 0.04 -18.13 4.00
CA THR A 130 -0.68 -18.95 4.98
C THR A 130 -2.03 -19.43 4.44
N GLU A 131 -2.51 -20.57 4.93
CA GLU A 131 -3.83 -21.10 4.53
C GLU A 131 -4.94 -20.10 4.76
N LYS A 132 -4.94 -19.46 5.94
CA LYS A 132 -5.90 -18.41 6.26
C LYS A 132 -5.89 -17.27 5.24
N THR A 133 -4.71 -16.84 4.78
CA THR A 133 -4.61 -15.80 3.74
C THR A 133 -5.20 -16.26 2.41
N ARG A 134 -5.03 -17.54 2.03
CA ARG A 134 -5.64 -18.09 0.82
C ARG A 134 -7.16 -18.15 0.93
N GLU A 135 -7.67 -18.63 2.05
CA GLU A 135 -9.11 -18.70 2.33
C GLU A 135 -9.74 -17.30 2.32
N ASP A 136 -9.11 -16.33 3.01
CA ASP A 136 -9.58 -14.94 3.05
C ASP A 136 -9.58 -14.32 1.64
N ALA A 137 -8.56 -14.59 0.81
CA ALA A 137 -8.49 -14.12 -0.58
C ALA A 137 -9.57 -14.76 -1.46
N ALA A 138 -9.81 -16.08 -1.32
CA ALA A 138 -10.86 -16.78 -2.04
C ALA A 138 -12.26 -16.26 -1.66
N ALA A 139 -12.49 -16.00 -0.37
CA ALA A 139 -13.74 -15.41 0.11
C ALA A 139 -13.95 -13.99 -0.46
N GLN A 140 -12.91 -13.16 -0.47
CA GLN A 140 -12.98 -11.83 -1.08
C GLN A 140 -13.27 -11.90 -2.58
N LEU A 141 -12.66 -12.84 -3.31
CA LEU A 141 -12.91 -13.05 -4.74
C LEU A 141 -14.38 -13.39 -5.00
N VAL A 142 -14.99 -14.27 -4.20
CA VAL A 142 -16.42 -14.61 -4.32
C VAL A 142 -17.31 -13.40 -4.06
N LEU A 143 -17.03 -12.62 -3.01
CA LEU A 143 -17.80 -11.40 -2.69
C LEU A 143 -17.68 -10.34 -3.78
N MET A 144 -16.49 -10.17 -4.35
CA MET A 144 -16.23 -9.21 -5.43
C MET A 144 -16.98 -9.61 -6.70
N ILE A 145 -16.96 -10.89 -7.08
CA ILE A 145 -17.75 -11.39 -8.23
C ILE A 145 -19.24 -11.16 -8.00
N ALA A 146 -19.76 -11.51 -6.81
CA ALA A 146 -21.17 -11.32 -6.49
C ALA A 146 -21.59 -9.83 -6.53
N SER A 147 -20.72 -8.94 -6.02
CA SER A 147 -20.95 -7.49 -6.07
C SER A 147 -20.99 -6.99 -7.51
N HIS A 148 -20.04 -7.40 -8.35
CA HIS A 148 -19.98 -7.01 -9.75
C HIS A 148 -21.20 -7.50 -10.56
N GLN A 149 -21.64 -8.74 -10.34
CA GLN A 149 -22.88 -9.24 -10.98
C GLN A 149 -24.12 -8.45 -10.54
N SER A 150 -24.16 -8.04 -9.27
CA SER A 150 -25.25 -7.20 -8.75
C SER A 150 -25.24 -5.81 -9.40
N GLU A 151 -24.07 -5.19 -9.59
CA GLU A 151 -23.92 -3.93 -10.32
C GLU A 151 -24.49 -4.03 -11.74
N LEU A 152 -24.12 -5.08 -12.48
CA LEU A 152 -24.59 -5.30 -13.85
C LEU A 152 -26.10 -5.51 -13.90
N GLY A 153 -26.67 -6.30 -12.99
CA GLY A 153 -28.12 -6.52 -12.93
C GLY A 153 -28.90 -5.24 -12.62
N ILE A 154 -28.39 -4.37 -11.74
CA ILE A 154 -29.01 -3.07 -11.45
C ILE A 154 -28.90 -2.15 -12.67
N GLU A 155 -27.77 -2.13 -13.36
CA GLU A 155 -27.61 -1.34 -14.59
C GLU A 155 -28.60 -1.77 -15.67
N GLU A 156 -28.79 -3.07 -15.88
CA GLU A 156 -29.76 -3.59 -16.84
C GLU A 156 -31.19 -3.16 -16.48
N ALA A 157 -31.55 -3.25 -15.20
CA ALA A 157 -32.86 -2.83 -14.72
C ALA A 157 -33.07 -1.30 -14.84
N LEU A 158 -32.03 -0.48 -14.60
CA LEU A 158 -32.06 0.97 -14.81
C LEU A 158 -32.20 1.33 -16.30
N LYS A 159 -31.49 0.62 -17.17
CA LYS A 159 -31.62 0.79 -18.64
C LYS A 159 -33.03 0.46 -19.11
N ALA A 160 -33.61 -0.64 -18.63
CA ALA A 160 -34.99 -1.01 -18.94
C ALA A 160 -36.02 0.05 -18.48
N ALA A 161 -35.72 0.76 -17.39
CA ALA A 161 -36.53 1.88 -16.90
C ALA A 161 -36.27 3.23 -17.63
N GLY A 162 -35.33 3.26 -18.60
CA GLY A 162 -35.04 4.44 -19.42
C GLY A 162 -33.95 5.36 -18.86
N PHE A 163 -33.13 4.89 -17.92
CA PHE A 163 -32.02 5.66 -17.32
C PHE A 163 -30.67 5.42 -18.00
N ASP A 164 -30.65 5.11 -19.30
CA ASP A 164 -29.41 4.90 -20.06
C ASP A 164 -28.85 6.24 -20.60
N PRO A 165 -27.53 6.46 -20.60
CA PRO A 165 -26.49 5.62 -20.00
C PRO A 165 -26.37 5.79 -18.48
N CYS A 166 -26.20 4.65 -17.80
CA CYS A 166 -25.95 4.58 -16.36
C CYS A 166 -24.71 3.72 -16.02
N LEU A 167 -24.17 3.93 -14.82
CA LEU A 167 -23.10 3.15 -14.22
C LEU A 167 -23.44 2.91 -12.74
N VAL A 168 -23.26 1.69 -12.28
CA VAL A 168 -23.50 1.31 -10.88
C VAL A 168 -22.20 0.77 -10.28
N LEU A 169 -21.90 1.19 -9.06
CA LEU A 169 -20.74 0.76 -8.28
C LEU A 169 -21.21 0.32 -6.90
N LEU A 170 -20.91 -0.92 -6.55
CA LEU A 170 -21.17 -1.53 -5.26
C LEU A 170 -19.82 -1.83 -4.59
N GLN A 171 -19.43 -0.96 -3.66
CA GLN A 171 -18.15 -1.07 -2.98
C GLN A 171 -18.36 -0.95 -1.47
N SER A 172 -17.81 -1.89 -0.71
CA SER A 172 -17.82 -1.86 0.76
C SER A 172 -19.20 -1.70 1.38
N GLY A 173 -20.24 -2.28 0.76
CA GLY A 173 -21.62 -2.19 1.23
C GLY A 173 -22.33 -0.86 0.91
N ALA A 174 -21.72 0.02 0.11
CA ALA A 174 -22.34 1.23 -0.40
C ALA A 174 -22.59 1.12 -1.91
N LEU A 175 -23.77 1.56 -2.34
CA LEU A 175 -24.19 1.58 -3.73
C LEU A 175 -24.14 3.02 -4.26
N THR A 176 -23.35 3.24 -5.31
CA THR A 176 -23.32 4.51 -6.04
C THR A 176 -23.90 4.29 -7.43
N VAL A 177 -24.95 5.02 -7.75
CA VAL A 177 -25.61 5.00 -9.06
C VAL A 177 -25.32 6.32 -9.76
N MET A 178 -24.77 6.24 -10.96
CA MET A 178 -24.54 7.38 -11.82
C MET A 178 -25.41 7.27 -13.06
N VAL A 179 -26.18 8.32 -13.35
CA VAL A 179 -27.10 8.37 -14.49
C VAL A 179 -26.78 9.59 -15.32
N ARG A 180 -26.74 9.45 -16.65
CA ARG A 180 -26.61 10.60 -17.55
C ARG A 180 -27.93 11.36 -17.62
N ALA A 181 -28.04 12.39 -16.81
CA ALA A 181 -29.19 13.28 -16.81
C ALA A 181 -28.73 14.67 -16.34
N PRO A 182 -29.19 15.76 -16.98
CA PRO A 182 -28.85 17.11 -16.54
C PRO A 182 -29.39 17.43 -15.14
N SER A 183 -30.52 16.81 -14.78
CA SER A 183 -31.09 16.84 -13.45
C SER A 183 -32.04 15.65 -13.28
N LEU A 184 -32.31 15.25 -12.04
CA LEU A 184 -33.29 14.23 -11.71
C LEU A 184 -34.43 14.85 -10.92
N THR A 185 -35.66 14.53 -11.32
CA THR A 185 -36.84 14.87 -10.52
C THR A 185 -36.93 13.97 -9.28
N ASN A 186 -37.64 14.42 -8.24
CA ASN A 186 -37.86 13.59 -7.04
C ASN A 186 -38.52 12.23 -7.38
N ALA A 187 -39.42 12.20 -8.37
CA ALA A 187 -40.05 10.98 -8.84
C ALA A 187 -39.04 10.03 -9.50
N GLN A 188 -38.15 10.54 -10.36
CA GLN A 188 -37.10 9.73 -10.99
C GLN A 188 -36.11 9.19 -9.96
N SER A 189 -35.67 10.02 -9.01
CA SER A 189 -34.79 9.59 -7.92
C SER A 189 -35.45 8.51 -7.06
N ALA A 190 -36.75 8.65 -6.74
CA ALA A 190 -37.49 7.63 -6.01
C ALA A 190 -37.60 6.31 -6.77
N THR A 191 -37.82 6.35 -8.09
CA THR A 191 -37.83 5.15 -8.94
C THR A 191 -36.46 4.47 -8.95
N ILE A 192 -35.37 5.23 -9.11
CA ILE A 192 -34.00 4.69 -9.07
C ILE A 192 -33.73 4.04 -7.72
N LEU A 193 -34.06 4.70 -6.60
CA LEU A 193 -33.91 4.14 -5.25
C LEU A 193 -34.71 2.85 -5.06
N SER A 194 -35.97 2.84 -5.49
CA SER A 194 -36.85 1.67 -5.38
C SER A 194 -36.30 0.48 -6.17
N LEU A 195 -35.76 0.73 -7.36
CA LEU A 195 -35.18 -0.31 -8.20
C LEU A 195 -33.90 -0.86 -7.56
N CYS A 196 -33.03 0.01 -7.04
CA CYS A 196 -31.82 -0.41 -6.36
C CYS A 196 -32.12 -1.21 -5.09
N ALA A 197 -33.11 -0.80 -4.30
CA ALA A 197 -33.54 -1.51 -3.09
C ALA A 197 -34.28 -2.84 -3.40
N ALA A 198 -34.84 -3.01 -4.59
CA ALA A 198 -35.43 -4.28 -5.02
C ALA A 198 -34.36 -5.30 -5.43
N HIS A 199 -33.25 -4.82 -6.01
CA HIS A 199 -32.15 -5.67 -6.47
C HIS A 199 -31.05 -5.89 -5.43
N THR A 200 -31.01 -5.08 -4.38
CA THR A 200 -30.02 -5.18 -3.29
C THR A 200 -30.72 -5.27 -1.94
N GLN A 201 -30.08 -5.89 -0.96
CA GLN A 201 -30.54 -5.91 0.42
C GLN A 201 -30.00 -4.71 1.22
N LEU A 202 -29.55 -3.66 0.53
CA LEU A 202 -28.98 -2.48 1.15
C LEU A 202 -30.07 -1.53 1.62
N GLY A 203 -29.90 -1.00 2.82
CA GLY A 203 -30.70 0.12 3.28
C GLY A 203 -30.48 1.35 2.39
N VAL A 204 -31.54 2.13 2.19
CA VAL A 204 -31.53 3.34 1.35
C VAL A 204 -30.47 4.36 1.76
N GLU A 205 -30.06 4.36 3.02
CA GLU A 205 -28.99 5.20 3.56
C GLU A 205 -27.62 4.92 2.94
N ASN A 206 -27.43 3.73 2.36
CA ASN A 206 -26.19 3.33 1.70
C ASN A 206 -26.24 3.53 0.17
N ILE A 207 -27.35 4.09 -0.35
CA ILE A 207 -27.54 4.32 -1.78
C ILE A 207 -27.33 5.81 -2.09
N ARG A 208 -26.37 6.09 -2.97
CA ARG A 208 -26.07 7.44 -3.46
C ARG A 208 -26.37 7.53 -4.94
N ILE A 209 -27.19 8.51 -5.33
CA ILE A 209 -27.48 8.80 -6.73
C ILE A 209 -26.72 10.07 -7.15
N MET A 210 -26.05 9.99 -8.29
CA MET A 210 -25.27 11.08 -8.87
C MET A 210 -25.65 11.27 -10.34
N THR A 211 -25.64 12.51 -10.80
CA THR A 211 -25.86 12.85 -12.21
C THR A 211 -24.52 12.99 -12.94
N GLY A 212 -24.36 12.21 -14.02
CA GLY A 212 -23.26 12.28 -14.98
C GLY A 212 -23.58 13.26 -16.11
N SER A 213 -22.57 13.99 -16.62
CA SER A 213 -22.66 14.73 -17.89
C SER A 213 -22.14 13.89 -19.06
#